data_AF-A0A969RYF7-F1
#
_entry.id   AF-A0A969RYF7-F1
#
_cell.length_a   1.000
_cell.length_b   1.000
_cell.length_c   1.000
_cell.angle_alpha   90.00
_cell.angle_beta   90.00
_cell.angle_gamma   90.00
#
_symmetry.space_group_name_H-M   'P 1'
#
loop_
_entity.id
_entity.type
_entity.pdbx_description
1 polymer ?
#
loop_
_entity_poly.entity_id
_entity_poly.type
_entity_poly.pdbx_seq_one_letter_code
_entity_poly.pdbx_strand_id
1 'polypeptide(L)'
;MTDQMRLCWNDLEYTTEQGAYAIALLLTEWLTDFTVIRRSRKGTGYDYLLGYADENQGDNYLRGMARLEVSGIRSGNSSLIRTRVKLKQAQVRPTDGVLPAYIVVIEFSHPLAQVVRK
;
A
#
# COMPACT_ATOMS: atom_id res chain seq x y z
N MET A 1 -10.77 -21.39 -6.40
CA MET A 1 -11.36 -20.79 -5.19
C MET A 1 -12.49 -21.69 -4.72
N THR A 2 -12.45 -22.19 -3.49
CA THR A 2 -13.50 -23.08 -2.96
C THR A 2 -14.69 -22.27 -2.43
N ASP A 3 -15.85 -22.90 -2.23
CA ASP A 3 -17.03 -22.22 -1.68
C ASP A 3 -16.80 -21.74 -0.24
N GLN A 4 -16.05 -22.52 0.55
CA GLN A 4 -15.61 -22.11 1.89
C GLN A 4 -14.80 -20.80 1.82
N MET A 5 -13.87 -20.66 0.86
CA MET A 5 -13.12 -19.41 0.69
C MET A 5 -14.03 -18.24 0.32
N ARG A 6 -15.06 -18.44 -0.52
CA ARG A 6 -16.01 -17.38 -0.88
C ARG A 6 -16.83 -16.92 0.32
N LEU A 7 -17.25 -17.85 1.18
CA LEU A 7 -17.98 -17.53 2.40
C LEU A 7 -17.11 -16.79 3.43
N CYS A 8 -15.85 -17.19 3.58
CA CYS A 8 -14.90 -16.49 4.47
C CYS A 8 -14.56 -15.07 4.00
N TRP A 9 -14.55 -14.82 2.69
CA TRP A 9 -14.17 -13.55 2.05
C TRP A 9 -15.36 -12.89 1.35
N ASN A 10 -16.55 -12.96 1.96
CA ASN A 10 -17.77 -12.44 1.36
C ASN A 10 -17.91 -10.90 1.45
N ASP A 11 -17.14 -10.24 2.33
CA ASP A 11 -16.96 -8.79 2.31
C ASP A 11 -16.01 -8.44 1.17
N LEU A 12 -16.60 -8.00 0.06
CA LEU A 12 -15.87 -7.73 -1.16
C LEU A 12 -14.90 -6.55 -1.01
N GLU A 13 -15.25 -5.53 -0.23
CA GLU A 13 -14.37 -4.38 -0.05
C GLU A 13 -13.15 -4.78 0.77
N TYR A 14 -13.39 -5.41 1.92
CA TYR A 14 -12.33 -5.91 2.79
C TYR A 14 -11.41 -6.91 2.07
N THR A 15 -11.99 -7.85 1.31
CA THR A 15 -11.22 -8.84 0.53
C THR A 15 -10.31 -8.17 -0.50
N THR A 16 -10.83 -7.15 -1.20
CA THR A 16 -10.04 -6.41 -2.20
C THR A 16 -8.91 -5.66 -1.52
N GLU A 17 -9.17 -5.05 -0.37
CA GLU A 17 -8.18 -4.33 0.43
C GLU A 17 -7.07 -5.28 0.92
N GLN A 18 -7.43 -6.42 1.51
CA GLN A 18 -6.43 -7.40 2.00
C GLN A 18 -5.56 -7.95 0.87
N GLY A 19 -6.16 -8.27 -0.28
CA GLY A 19 -5.40 -8.70 -1.46
C GLY A 19 -4.44 -7.61 -1.96
N ALA A 20 -4.89 -6.35 -1.97
CA ALA A 20 -4.06 -5.24 -2.40
C ALA A 20 -2.89 -4.98 -1.46
N TYR A 21 -3.11 -5.12 -0.14
CA TYR A 21 -2.03 -5.04 0.83
C TYR A 21 -0.95 -6.08 0.55
N ALA A 22 -1.31 -7.36 0.41
CA ALA A 22 -0.35 -8.43 0.16
C ALA A 22 0.56 -8.12 -1.04
N ILE A 23 -0.02 -7.72 -2.16
CA ILE A 23 0.74 -7.39 -3.38
C ILE A 23 1.55 -6.11 -3.20
N ALA A 24 1.00 -5.08 -2.54
CA ALA A 24 1.70 -3.82 -2.32
C ALA A 24 2.96 -4.00 -1.45
N LEU A 25 2.91 -4.86 -0.43
CA LEU A 25 4.08 -5.14 0.40
C LEU A 25 5.18 -5.82 -0.41
N LEU A 26 4.82 -6.86 -1.19
CA LEU A 26 5.76 -7.54 -2.08
C LEU A 26 6.38 -6.59 -3.12
N LEU A 27 5.57 -5.72 -3.74
CA LEU A 27 6.07 -4.74 -4.70
C LEU A 27 6.96 -3.69 -4.06
N THR A 28 6.70 -3.31 -2.81
CA THR A 28 7.53 -2.35 -2.08
C THR A 28 8.93 -2.93 -1.87
N GLU A 29 9.02 -4.17 -1.39
CA GLU A 29 10.31 -4.86 -1.21
C GLU A 29 11.02 -5.15 -2.53
N TRP A 30 10.26 -5.39 -3.61
CA TRP A 30 10.86 -5.71 -4.91
C TRP A 30 11.35 -4.48 -5.68
N LEU A 31 10.70 -3.34 -5.53
CA LEU A 31 11.00 -2.12 -6.29
C LEU A 31 11.82 -1.09 -5.52
N THR A 32 12.06 -1.32 -4.23
CA THR A 32 12.74 -0.38 -3.34
C THR A 32 13.53 -1.13 -2.26
N ASP A 33 14.43 -0.45 -1.55
CA ASP A 33 15.16 -1.02 -0.43
C ASP A 33 14.36 -1.00 0.90
N PHE A 34 13.04 -0.78 0.83
CA PHE A 34 12.17 -0.65 1.99
C PHE A 34 11.43 -1.95 2.31
N THR A 35 11.24 -2.20 3.60
CA THR A 35 10.29 -3.18 4.14
C THR A 35 9.31 -2.53 5.12
N VAL A 36 8.26 -3.26 5.51
CA VAL A 36 7.25 -2.79 6.46
C VAL A 36 7.77 -2.88 7.88
N ILE A 37 7.75 -1.75 8.59
CA ILE A 37 8.07 -1.69 10.03
C ILE A 37 6.81 -1.90 10.86
N ARG A 38 5.71 -1.22 10.50
CA ARG A 38 4.44 -1.35 11.22
C ARG A 38 3.25 -0.92 10.39
N ARG A 39 2.08 -1.47 10.75
CA ARG A 39 0.79 -0.96 10.28
C ARG A 39 0.34 0.24 11.11
N SER A 40 -0.27 1.20 10.44
CA SER A 40 -0.80 2.41 11.07
C SER A 40 -2.17 2.19 11.71
N ARG A 41 -2.50 3.05 12.68
CA ARG A 41 -3.87 3.15 13.20
C ARG A 41 -4.75 3.80 12.13
N LYS A 42 -6.03 3.44 12.08
CA LYS A 42 -6.99 4.12 11.17
C LYS A 42 -7.01 5.62 11.46
N GLY A 43 -7.13 6.43 10.40
CA GLY A 43 -7.21 7.88 10.49
C GLY A 43 -5.87 8.63 10.45
N THR A 44 -4.73 7.95 10.30
CA THR A 44 -3.40 8.58 10.18
C THR A 44 -3.04 9.03 8.76
N GLY A 45 -3.86 8.72 7.76
CA GLY A 45 -3.64 9.13 6.36
C GLY A 45 -2.61 8.30 5.57
N TYR A 46 -2.16 7.18 6.14
CA TYR A 46 -1.34 6.17 5.46
C TYR A 46 -1.56 4.79 6.12
N ASP A 47 -1.46 3.70 5.37
CA ASP A 47 -1.68 2.32 5.84
C ASP A 47 -0.49 1.72 6.61
N TYR A 48 0.74 1.92 6.13
CA TYR A 48 1.96 1.33 6.71
C TYR A 48 3.12 2.33 6.80
N LEU A 49 3.96 2.15 7.81
CA LEU A 49 5.26 2.80 7.91
C LEU A 49 6.34 1.84 7.40
N LEU A 50 7.19 2.35 6.52
CA LEU A 50 8.30 1.66 5.91
C LEU A 50 9.63 2.15 6.49
N GLY A 51 10.65 1.28 6.42
CA GLY A 51 12.04 1.58 6.75
C GLY A 51 12.97 0.71 5.89
N TYR A 52 14.27 0.99 5.91
CA TYR A 52 15.23 0.20 5.13
C TYR A 52 15.30 -1.26 5.60
N ALA A 53 15.40 -2.17 4.65
CA ALA A 53 15.72 -3.57 4.88
C ALA A 53 17.24 -3.73 5.07
N ASP A 54 17.76 -3.52 6.29
CA ASP A 54 19.16 -3.78 6.60
C ASP A 54 19.29 -4.67 7.83
N GLU A 55 19.72 -5.91 7.61
CA GLU A 55 19.97 -6.90 8.66
C GLU A 55 21.11 -6.45 9.61
N ASN A 56 21.97 -5.51 9.20
CA ASN A 56 23.14 -5.07 9.97
C ASN A 56 22.88 -3.81 10.84
N GLN A 57 21.69 -3.22 10.80
CA GLN A 57 21.43 -1.92 11.47
C GLN A 57 20.95 -1.98 12.92
N GLY A 58 20.88 -3.17 13.53
CA GLY A 58 20.38 -3.31 14.90
C GLY A 58 19.02 -2.62 15.09
N ASP A 59 18.75 -2.09 16.28
CA ASP A 59 17.46 -1.46 16.64
C ASP A 59 17.14 -0.12 15.93
N ASN A 60 17.85 0.25 14.86
CA ASN A 60 17.76 1.58 14.25
C ASN A 60 16.87 1.66 12.98
N TYR A 61 15.76 0.91 12.97
CA TYR A 61 14.74 0.87 11.88
C TYR A 61 14.10 2.23 11.54
N LEU A 62 14.43 3.28 12.30
CA LEU A 62 13.87 4.62 12.21
C LEU A 62 14.65 5.55 11.26
N ARG A 63 15.78 5.11 10.69
CA ARG A 63 16.50 5.90 9.69
C ARG A 63 15.90 5.69 8.30
N GLY A 64 15.66 6.81 7.60
CA GLY A 64 15.09 6.81 6.25
C GLY A 64 13.73 6.11 6.20
N MET A 65 12.73 6.64 6.91
CA MET A 65 11.38 6.09 6.87
C MET A 65 10.60 6.58 5.65
N ALA A 66 9.61 5.80 5.22
CA ALA A 66 8.62 6.21 4.23
C ALA A 66 7.23 5.80 4.67
N ARG A 67 6.20 6.47 4.15
CA ARG A 67 4.81 6.07 4.34
C ARG A 67 4.38 5.24 3.15
N LEU A 68 3.52 4.25 3.37
CA LEU A 68 2.88 3.46 2.33
C LEU A 68 1.37 3.58 2.47
N GLU A 69 0.74 4.01 1.40
CA GLU A 69 -0.71 4.08 1.27
C GLU A 69 -1.16 3.18 0.10
N VAL A 70 -2.11 2.30 0.36
CA VAL A 70 -2.51 1.25 -0.58
C VAL A 70 -3.96 1.44 -0.99
N SER A 71 -4.26 1.05 -2.22
CA SER A 71 -5.63 0.88 -2.68
C SER A 71 -5.77 -0.35 -3.55
N GLY A 72 -6.80 -1.14 -3.29
CA GLY A 72 -7.29 -2.15 -4.22
C GLY A 72 -8.39 -1.61 -5.12
N ILE A 73 -8.46 -2.13 -6.34
CA ILE A 73 -9.55 -1.95 -7.29
C ILE A 73 -9.90 -3.35 -7.81
N ARG A 74 -11.11 -3.80 -7.51
CA ARG A 74 -11.56 -5.15 -7.89
C ARG A 74 -11.75 -5.31 -9.40
N SER A 75 -12.34 -4.30 -10.01
CA SER A 75 -12.49 -4.19 -11.46
C SER A 75 -12.50 -2.73 -11.85
N GLY A 76 -11.57 -2.34 -12.71
CA GLY A 76 -11.42 -0.95 -13.11
C GLY A 76 -10.73 -0.78 -14.45
N ASN A 77 -10.61 0.48 -14.87
CA ASN A 77 -9.84 0.88 -16.05
C ASN A 77 -8.74 1.85 -15.64
N SER A 78 -7.88 2.21 -16.59
CA SER A 78 -6.75 3.12 -16.35
C SER A 78 -7.17 4.49 -15.84
N SER A 79 -8.38 4.97 -16.18
CA SER A 79 -8.90 6.25 -15.67
C SER A 79 -9.23 6.19 -14.19
N LEU A 80 -9.84 5.08 -13.74
CA LEU A 80 -10.14 4.84 -12.34
C LEU A 80 -8.84 4.72 -11.51
N ILE A 81 -7.84 3.99 -12.03
CA ILE A 81 -6.52 3.86 -11.38
C ILE A 81 -5.89 5.25 -11.18
N ARG A 82 -5.81 6.07 -12.24
CA ARG A 82 -5.26 7.44 -12.15
C ARG A 82 -6.03 8.32 -11.17
N THR A 83 -7.36 8.22 -11.18
CA THR A 83 -8.21 8.94 -10.23
C THR A 83 -7.90 8.51 -8.80
N ARG A 84 -7.74 7.20 -8.56
CA ARG A 84 -7.42 6.66 -7.25
C ARG A 84 -6.06 7.12 -6.75
N VAL A 85 -5.03 7.11 -7.60
CA VAL A 85 -3.70 7.66 -7.29
C VAL A 85 -3.81 9.13 -6.86
N LYS A 86 -4.52 9.97 -7.64
CA LYS A 86 -4.68 11.40 -7.31
C LYS A 86 -5.39 11.61 -5.97
N LEU A 87 -6.45 10.83 -5.70
CA LEU A 87 -7.17 10.90 -4.43
C LEU A 87 -6.27 10.52 -3.25
N LYS A 88 -5.51 9.41 -3.35
CA LYS A 88 -4.56 9.00 -2.31
C LYS A 88 -3.44 10.03 -2.13
N GLN A 89 -2.92 10.60 -3.23
CA GLN A 89 -1.94 11.70 -3.17
C GLN A 89 -2.49 12.90 -2.40
N ALA A 90 -3.77 13.23 -2.54
CA ALA A 90 -4.40 14.32 -1.78
C ALA A 90 -4.62 13.95 -0.29
N GLN A 91 -4.88 12.68 0.01
CA GLN A 91 -5.06 12.17 1.38
C GLN A 91 -3.74 12.20 2.18
N VAL A 92 -2.62 11.87 1.53
CA VAL A 92 -1.28 12.00 2.12
C VAL A 92 -0.90 13.48 2.17
N ARG A 93 -1.24 14.14 3.29
CA ARG A 93 -1.00 15.58 3.48
C ARG A 93 0.51 15.88 3.64
N PRO A 94 1.01 17.00 3.08
CA PRO A 94 2.38 17.47 3.28
C PRO A 94 2.68 17.94 4.72
N THR A 95 1.64 18.23 5.52
CA THR A 95 1.77 18.80 6.87
C THR A 95 2.37 17.85 7.90
N ASP A 96 2.62 16.59 7.55
CA ASP A 96 3.34 15.61 8.38
C ASP A 96 4.84 15.61 8.07
N GLY A 97 5.44 16.81 8.03
CA GLY A 97 6.77 17.06 7.49
C GLY A 97 7.81 15.96 7.76
N VAL A 98 8.54 15.62 6.69
CA VAL A 98 9.85 14.94 6.58
C VAL A 98 9.86 13.60 5.82
N LEU A 99 8.78 12.79 5.78
CA LEU A 99 8.86 11.42 5.19
C LEU A 99 8.25 11.30 3.77
N PRO A 100 8.97 10.70 2.79
CA PRO A 100 8.41 10.36 1.47
C PRO A 100 7.22 9.41 1.60
N ALA A 101 6.34 9.42 0.60
CA ALA A 101 5.20 8.53 0.58
C ALA A 101 5.12 7.71 -0.71
N TYR A 102 4.96 6.41 -0.56
CA TYR A 102 4.63 5.49 -1.64
C TYR A 102 3.13 5.27 -1.67
N ILE A 103 2.56 5.35 -2.86
CA ILE A 103 1.15 5.08 -3.13
C ILE A 103 1.10 3.92 -4.09
N VAL A 104 0.47 2.83 -3.67
CA VAL A 104 0.34 1.62 -4.46
C VAL A 104 -1.12 1.36 -4.76
N VAL A 105 -1.47 1.34 -6.05
CA VAL A 105 -2.82 0.99 -6.51
C VAL A 105 -2.75 -0.32 -7.27
N ILE A 106 -3.50 -1.32 -6.80
CA ILE A 106 -3.59 -2.65 -7.41
C ILE A 106 -4.96 -2.83 -8.04
N GLU A 107 -5.00 -3.17 -9.32
CA GLU A 107 -6.20 -3.53 -10.06
C GLU A 107 -6.20 -5.03 -10.35
N PHE A 108 -7.32 -5.71 -10.06
CA PHE A 108 -7.41 -7.18 -10.09
C PHE A 108 -8.06 -7.78 -11.34
N SER A 109 -8.92 -7.05 -12.06
CA SER A 109 -9.60 -7.62 -13.24
C SER A 109 -8.69 -7.68 -14.47
N HIS A 110 -7.74 -6.76 -14.57
CA HIS A 110 -6.67 -6.67 -15.53
C HIS A 110 -5.38 -6.38 -14.75
N PRO A 111 -4.70 -7.43 -14.25
CA PRO A 111 -3.62 -7.29 -13.27
C PRO A 111 -2.65 -6.16 -13.59
N LEU A 112 -2.75 -5.09 -12.82
CA LEU A 112 -1.96 -3.88 -13.00
C LEU A 112 -1.67 -3.28 -11.63
N ALA A 113 -0.39 -2.95 -11.42
CA ALA A 113 0.04 -2.21 -10.25
C ALA A 113 0.60 -0.86 -10.69
N GLN A 114 0.14 0.21 -10.05
CA GLN A 114 0.73 1.53 -10.19
C GLN A 114 1.33 1.95 -8.86
N VAL A 115 2.66 2.11 -8.85
CA VAL A 115 3.44 2.57 -7.69
C VAL A 115 3.90 3.99 -7.98
N VAL A 116 3.61 4.92 -7.06
CA VAL A 116 3.98 6.33 -7.18
C VAL A 116 4.68 6.78 -5.92
N ARG A 117 5.84 7.40 -6.06
CA ARG A 117 6.53 8.11 -4.98
C ARG A 117 6.12 9.59 -5.00
N LYS A 118 5.68 10.10 -3.85
CA LYS A 118 5.37 11.51 -3.60
C LYS A 118 6.37 12.09 -2.60
#